data_AF-A0A2P7TE35-F1
#
_entry.id   AF-A0A2P7TE35-F1
#
_cell.length_a   1.000
_cell.length_b   1.000
_cell.length_c   1.000
_cell.angle_alpha   90.00
_cell.angle_beta   90.00
_cell.angle_gamma   90.00
#
_symmetry.space_group_name_H-M   'P 1'
#
loop_
_entity.id
_entity.type
_entity.pdbx_description
1 polymer ?
#
loop_
_entity_poly.entity_id
_entity_poly.type
_entity_poly.pdbx_seq_one_letter_code
_entity_poly.pdbx_strand_id
1 'polypeptide(L)'
;MPLLKINNFIAMKPFTALLCFLLPVLVLLYGSACHHAGHATQPAAANAAAQWPYDTNAVSVRLYTFNENYPAENETRRPETAIVVNGTLNAKATDAGVVSAPDAAEICRIMSQSSDLVAMGLSKCFIPRHGLVWYNQQGEPVAHLSVCFECDRIDAVPQVRYKHPHTTQSEWKEKDIAKAEADIAAVKQVVGRYAGVKK
;
A
#
# COMPACT_ATOMS: atom_id res chain seq x y z
N MET A 1 -32.99 -57.69 -3.70
CA MET A 1 -33.99 -58.39 -2.88
C MET A 1 -33.30 -58.92 -1.63
N PRO A 2 -33.78 -58.76 -0.39
CA PRO A 2 -34.60 -57.72 0.26
C PRO A 2 -33.72 -56.83 1.19
N LEU A 3 -33.73 -55.49 1.13
CA LEU A 3 -34.58 -54.55 1.89
C LEU A 3 -34.98 -54.98 3.32
N LEU A 4 -34.22 -54.52 4.32
CA LEU A 4 -34.65 -54.41 5.72
C LEU A 4 -35.03 -52.94 6.01
N LYS A 5 -36.32 -52.71 6.28
CA LYS A 5 -36.86 -51.51 6.94
C LYS A 5 -36.96 -51.82 8.43
N ILE A 6 -36.54 -50.91 9.32
CA ILE A 6 -37.30 -50.56 10.56
C ILE A 6 -37.03 -49.09 10.90
N ASN A 7 -38.13 -48.35 11.06
CA ASN A 7 -38.25 -46.96 11.50
C ASN A 7 -37.90 -46.81 12.99
N ASN A 8 -37.47 -45.62 13.43
CA ASN A 8 -38.08 -45.04 14.63
C ASN A 8 -38.04 -43.51 14.61
N PHE A 9 -39.24 -42.96 14.60
CA PHE A 9 -39.59 -41.57 14.85
C PHE A 9 -39.26 -41.20 16.31
N ILE A 10 -38.64 -40.04 16.52
CA ILE A 10 -38.83 -39.29 17.76
C ILE A 10 -39.33 -37.90 17.39
N ALA A 11 -40.55 -37.63 17.85
CA ALA A 11 -41.32 -36.43 17.62
C ALA A 11 -40.99 -35.33 18.65
N MET A 12 -40.92 -34.10 18.15
CA MET A 12 -41.41 -32.83 18.70
C MET A 12 -41.25 -32.52 20.20
N LYS A 13 -40.79 -31.30 20.48
CA LYS A 13 -41.63 -30.26 21.11
C LYS A 13 -41.12 -28.84 20.79
N PRO A 14 -41.99 -27.95 20.27
CA PRO A 14 -41.74 -26.52 20.17
C PRO A 14 -42.19 -25.80 21.45
N PHE A 15 -41.41 -24.82 21.92
CA PHE A 15 -41.78 -23.93 23.01
C PHE A 15 -42.23 -22.57 22.43
N THR A 16 -43.54 -22.46 22.21
CA THR A 16 -44.37 -21.24 22.23
C THR A 16 -44.26 -20.64 23.66
N ALA A 17 -44.45 -19.37 24.00
CA ALA A 17 -45.10 -18.19 23.40
C ALA A 17 -44.73 -16.97 24.31
N LEU A 18 -44.56 -15.75 23.78
CA LEU A 18 -45.52 -14.63 23.88
C LEU A 18 -45.37 -13.69 25.10
N LEU A 19 -45.04 -12.41 24.86
CA LEU A 19 -45.75 -11.18 25.29
C LEU A 19 -44.89 -9.96 24.89
N CYS A 20 -45.23 -9.20 23.84
CA CYS A 20 -46.18 -8.08 23.80
C CYS A 20 -45.81 -6.89 24.72
N PHE A 21 -45.40 -5.77 24.10
CA PHE A 21 -45.82 -4.37 24.32
C PHE A 21 -45.04 -3.52 23.30
N LEU A 22 -45.58 -3.21 22.12
CA LEU A 22 -46.40 -2.03 21.80
C LEU A 22 -45.96 -0.74 22.52
N LEU A 23 -45.31 0.16 21.77
CA LEU A 23 -45.61 1.59 21.80
C LEU A 23 -45.26 2.23 20.42
N PRO A 24 -46.04 3.22 19.93
CA PRO A 24 -46.02 3.67 18.54
C PRO A 24 -45.57 5.14 18.35
N VAL A 25 -45.51 5.56 17.08
CA VAL A 25 -45.72 6.94 16.55
C VAL A 25 -44.55 7.94 16.75
N LEU A 26 -43.76 8.22 15.71
CA LEU A 26 -43.94 9.24 14.64
C LEU A 26 -43.33 10.62 15.01
N VAL A 27 -42.19 10.95 14.40
CA VAL A 27 -41.81 12.32 13.98
C VAL A 27 -40.98 12.16 12.69
N LEU A 28 -41.62 12.19 11.52
CA LEU A 28 -41.73 13.33 10.60
C LEU A 28 -40.41 14.10 10.34
N LEU A 29 -40.00 14.00 9.07
CA LEU A 29 -39.39 15.04 8.23
C LEU A 29 -38.17 15.76 8.80
N TYR A 30 -37.01 15.58 8.19
CA TYR A 30 -36.21 16.69 7.64
C TYR A 30 -35.09 16.15 6.76
N GLY A 31 -34.99 16.70 5.55
CA GLY A 31 -33.70 16.93 4.87
C GLY A 31 -33.17 15.81 4.00
N SER A 32 -33.61 15.79 2.73
CA SER A 32 -32.69 15.50 1.63
C SER A 32 -31.49 16.46 1.72
N ALA A 33 -30.33 15.94 2.07
CA ALA A 33 -29.06 16.60 1.80
C ALA A 33 -28.17 15.62 1.05
N CYS A 34 -28.22 15.74 -0.28
CA CYS A 34 -27.12 15.31 -1.13
C CYS A 34 -25.88 16.08 -0.66
N HIS A 35 -25.03 15.46 0.15
CA HIS A 35 -23.69 15.96 0.37
C HIS A 35 -22.75 15.15 -0.51
N HIS A 36 -22.33 15.86 -1.56
CA HIS A 36 -21.16 15.57 -2.36
C HIS A 36 -20.09 14.92 -1.48
N ALA A 37 -19.52 13.83 -1.98
CA ALA A 37 -18.20 13.39 -1.59
C ALA A 37 -17.22 14.55 -1.86
N GLY A 38 -17.09 15.44 -0.87
CA GLY A 38 -15.99 16.37 -0.82
C GLY A 38 -14.74 15.52 -0.71
N HIS A 39 -13.88 15.62 -1.72
CA HIS A 39 -12.47 15.37 -1.54
C HIS A 39 -12.08 16.03 -0.23
N ALA A 40 -11.77 15.22 0.79
CA ALA A 40 -11.19 15.72 2.01
C ALA A 40 -9.82 16.31 1.61
N THR A 41 -9.81 17.61 1.34
CA THR A 41 -8.59 18.42 1.35
C THR A 41 -8.05 18.31 2.77
N GLN A 42 -7.11 17.39 2.93
CA GLN A 42 -6.28 17.25 4.10
C GLN A 42 -5.71 18.64 4.42
N PRO A 43 -5.84 19.14 5.67
CA PRO A 43 -5.32 20.46 6.00
C PRO A 43 -3.81 20.47 5.72
N ALA A 44 -3.41 21.34 4.80
CA ALA A 44 -2.03 21.60 4.42
C ALA A 44 -1.29 22.32 5.57
N ALA A 45 -1.16 21.68 6.72
CA ALA A 45 -0.40 22.19 7.87
C ALA A 45 -0.05 21.12 8.93
N ALA A 46 -0.26 19.82 8.66
CA ALA A 46 0.14 18.77 9.61
C ALA A 46 1.61 18.37 9.39
N ASN A 47 2.51 19.01 10.13
CA ASN A 47 3.91 18.66 10.36
C ASN A 47 4.83 18.60 9.14
N ALA A 48 5.43 19.74 8.79
CA ALA A 48 6.64 19.81 7.95
C ALA A 48 7.86 19.06 8.53
N ALA A 49 7.75 18.51 9.74
CA ALA A 49 8.79 17.74 10.44
C ALA A 49 8.51 16.22 10.53
N ALA A 50 7.35 15.73 10.08
CA ALA A 50 7.05 14.31 10.16
C ALA A 50 7.81 13.55 9.08
N GLN A 51 8.58 12.54 9.47
CA GLN A 51 9.29 11.65 8.56
C GLN A 51 8.32 10.59 8.02
N TRP A 52 8.34 10.35 6.71
CA TRP A 52 7.64 9.21 6.10
C TRP A 52 8.16 7.90 6.73
N PRO A 53 7.30 6.91 7.05
CA PRO A 53 5.89 6.76 6.65
C PRO A 53 4.83 7.44 7.54
N TYR A 54 5.20 8.38 8.40
CA TYR A 54 4.31 9.10 9.35
C TYR A 54 3.66 8.24 10.44
N ASP A 55 3.51 6.93 10.20
CA ASP A 55 3.16 5.94 11.19
C ASP A 55 4.42 5.48 11.94
N THR A 56 4.40 5.66 13.26
CA THR A 56 5.50 5.27 14.15
C THR A 56 5.35 3.84 14.69
N ASN A 57 4.29 3.12 14.34
CA ASN A 57 3.99 1.77 14.83
C ASN A 57 4.77 0.67 14.08
N ALA A 58 5.53 1.03 13.04
CA ALA A 58 6.37 0.08 12.33
C ALA A 58 7.49 -0.45 13.24
N VAL A 59 7.56 -1.77 13.40
CA VAL A 59 8.58 -2.44 14.22
C VAL A 59 9.55 -3.29 13.41
N SER A 60 9.22 -3.58 12.15
CA SER A 60 10.13 -4.26 11.23
C SER A 60 9.96 -3.77 9.81
N VAL A 61 11.04 -3.87 9.03
CA VAL A 61 11.04 -3.57 7.59
C VAL A 61 11.60 -4.77 6.87
N ARG A 62 10.91 -5.22 5.82
CA ARG A 62 11.38 -6.32 4.98
C ARG A 62 11.49 -5.87 3.54
N LEU A 63 12.53 -6.36 2.88
CA LEU A 63 12.72 -6.20 1.46
C LEU A 63 12.12 -7.41 0.75
N TYR A 64 11.47 -7.14 -0.37
CA TYR A 64 10.93 -8.12 -1.28
C TYR A 64 11.41 -7.85 -2.69
N THR A 65 11.54 -8.91 -3.48
CA THR A 65 11.59 -8.82 -4.93
C THR A 65 10.27 -9.30 -5.53
N PHE A 66 9.86 -8.74 -6.65
CA PHE A 66 8.68 -9.18 -7.40
C PHE A 66 8.85 -8.82 -8.87
N ASN A 67 8.02 -9.36 -9.77
CA ASN A 67 8.12 -9.11 -11.22
C ASN A 67 9.51 -9.38 -11.83
N GLU A 68 10.39 -10.16 -11.20
CA GLU A 68 11.81 -10.27 -11.59
C GLU A 68 12.05 -10.88 -12.96
N ASN A 69 11.07 -11.64 -13.44
CA ASN A 69 11.08 -12.34 -14.71
C ASN A 69 10.09 -11.73 -15.70
N TYR A 70 9.54 -10.54 -15.42
CA TYR A 70 8.64 -9.86 -16.35
C TYR A 70 9.42 -9.21 -17.52
N PRO A 71 8.90 -9.33 -18.77
CA PRO A 71 7.76 -10.16 -19.16
C PRO A 71 8.14 -11.65 -19.16
N ALA A 72 7.29 -12.48 -18.53
CA ALA A 72 7.48 -13.93 -18.56
C ALA A 72 7.05 -14.48 -19.93
N GLU A 73 7.54 -15.67 -20.29
CA GLU A 73 7.12 -16.35 -21.51
C GLU A 73 5.59 -16.51 -21.51
N ASN A 74 4.92 -16.00 -22.56
CA ASN A 74 3.46 -15.96 -22.73
C ASN A 74 2.68 -15.03 -21.77
N GLU A 75 3.33 -14.19 -20.95
CA GLU A 75 2.64 -13.17 -20.16
C GLU A 75 2.30 -11.97 -21.05
N THR A 76 1.01 -11.76 -21.28
CA THR A 76 0.48 -10.62 -22.07
C THR A 76 -0.08 -9.51 -21.19
N ARG A 77 -0.24 -9.74 -19.89
CA ARG A 77 -0.79 -8.76 -18.95
C ARG A 77 0.33 -7.96 -18.28
N ARG A 78 0.06 -6.67 -18.07
CA ARG A 78 0.94 -5.81 -17.28
C ARG A 78 1.05 -6.37 -15.85
N PRO A 79 2.26 -6.37 -15.24
CA PRO A 79 2.43 -6.91 -13.91
C PRO A 79 1.85 -5.93 -12.88
N GLU A 80 1.66 -6.41 -11.66
CA GLU A 80 1.24 -5.56 -10.55
C GLU A 80 2.33 -4.52 -10.25
N THR A 81 1.90 -3.28 -10.03
CA THR A 81 2.80 -2.14 -9.75
C THR A 81 2.97 -1.90 -8.24
N ALA A 82 2.27 -2.63 -7.40
CA ALA A 82 2.31 -2.48 -5.95
C ALA A 82 2.85 -3.75 -5.28
N ILE A 83 3.78 -3.59 -4.33
CA ILE A 83 4.23 -4.70 -3.46
C ILE A 83 3.16 -5.09 -2.43
N VAL A 84 2.24 -4.19 -2.10
CA VAL A 84 1.05 -4.47 -1.28
C VAL A 84 -0.18 -4.07 -2.08
N VAL A 85 -1.12 -5.00 -2.25
CA VAL A 85 -2.36 -4.84 -2.99
C VAL A 85 -3.52 -5.09 -2.04
N ASN A 86 -4.41 -4.12 -1.88
CA ASN A 86 -5.56 -4.19 -0.97
C ASN A 86 -5.16 -4.59 0.48
N GLY A 87 -4.06 -4.02 0.98
CA GLY A 87 -3.54 -4.31 2.32
C GLY A 87 -2.81 -5.65 2.48
N THR A 88 -2.72 -6.45 1.41
CA THR A 88 -2.05 -7.76 1.43
C THR A 88 -0.78 -7.73 0.60
N LEU A 89 0.27 -8.41 1.07
CA LEU A 89 1.51 -8.57 0.29
C LEU A 89 1.20 -9.21 -1.08
N ASN A 90 1.84 -8.70 -2.12
CA ASN A 90 1.74 -9.22 -3.47
C ASN A 90 2.04 -10.72 -3.48
N ALA A 91 1.15 -11.53 -4.08
CA ALA A 91 1.29 -12.99 -4.07
C ALA A 91 2.53 -13.51 -4.83
N LYS A 92 3.12 -12.68 -5.70
CA LYS A 92 4.36 -12.95 -6.43
C LYS A 92 5.61 -12.36 -5.75
N ALA A 93 5.47 -11.80 -4.55
CA ALA A 93 6.61 -11.28 -3.80
C ALA A 93 7.45 -12.41 -3.22
N THR A 94 8.75 -12.31 -3.40
CA THR A 94 9.76 -13.16 -2.77
C THR A 94 10.46 -12.37 -1.69
N ASP A 95 10.56 -12.94 -0.49
CA ASP A 95 11.23 -12.29 0.64
C ASP A 95 12.75 -12.27 0.44
N ALA A 96 13.33 -11.07 0.48
CA ALA A 96 14.77 -10.85 0.37
C ALA A 96 15.44 -10.59 1.73
N GLY A 97 14.67 -10.63 2.83
CA GLY A 97 15.18 -10.52 4.19
C GLY A 97 14.78 -9.24 4.93
N VAL A 98 15.21 -9.20 6.19
CA VAL A 98 14.95 -8.07 7.09
C VAL A 98 15.95 -6.94 6.80
N VAL A 99 15.44 -5.72 6.66
CA VAL A 99 16.25 -4.51 6.53
C VAL A 99 16.62 -4.02 7.92
N SER A 100 17.89 -3.70 8.14
CA SER A 100 18.35 -3.20 9.43
C SER A 100 17.71 -1.86 9.78
N ALA A 101 17.54 -1.57 11.08
CA ALA A 101 16.94 -0.32 11.52
C ALA A 101 17.66 0.95 11.01
N PRO A 102 19.01 1.02 10.98
CA PRO A 102 19.71 2.16 10.38
C PRO A 102 19.39 2.37 8.90
N ASP A 103 19.34 1.29 8.13
CA ASP A 103 19.05 1.33 6.69
C ASP A 103 17.59 1.71 6.41
N ALA A 104 16.67 1.17 7.19
CA ALA A 104 15.27 1.57 7.14
C ALA A 104 15.09 3.06 7.46
N ALA A 105 15.78 3.57 8.49
CA ALA A 105 15.76 4.98 8.85
C ALA A 105 16.39 5.86 7.76
N GLU A 106 17.47 5.40 7.12
CA GLU A 106 18.10 6.07 5.97
C GLU A 106 17.11 6.21 4.80
N ILE A 107 16.42 5.13 4.42
CA ILE A 107 15.39 5.16 3.37
C ILE A 107 14.26 6.12 3.74
N CYS A 108 13.75 6.05 4.97
CA CYS A 108 12.70 6.97 5.45
C CYS A 108 13.14 8.43 5.34
N ARG A 109 14.41 8.74 5.66
CA ARG A 109 14.98 10.09 5.57
C ARG A 109 15.07 10.54 4.12
N ILE A 110 15.57 9.68 3.22
CA ILE A 110 15.64 9.95 1.77
C ILE A 110 14.24 10.26 1.25
N MET A 111 13.26 9.39 1.48
CA MET A 111 11.89 9.58 1.01
C MET A 111 11.27 10.88 1.52
N SER A 112 11.50 11.23 2.79
CA SER A 112 10.97 12.48 3.38
C SER A 112 11.57 13.76 2.79
N GLN A 113 12.74 13.66 2.16
CA GLN A 113 13.48 14.78 1.56
C GLN A 113 13.50 14.69 0.02
N SER A 114 12.76 13.72 -0.54
CA SER A 114 12.84 13.38 -1.95
C SER A 114 12.14 14.42 -2.84
N SER A 115 12.54 14.45 -4.10
CA SER A 115 11.79 15.15 -5.14
C SER A 115 10.53 14.37 -5.51
N ASP A 116 9.42 15.05 -5.83
CA ASP A 116 8.20 14.38 -6.31
C ASP A 116 8.39 13.73 -7.69
N LEU A 117 9.41 14.15 -8.44
CA LEU A 117 9.89 13.48 -9.65
C LEU A 117 10.19 12.00 -9.43
N VAL A 118 10.58 11.59 -8.22
CA VAL A 118 10.78 10.17 -7.89
C VAL A 118 9.47 9.37 -7.97
N ALA A 119 8.31 9.96 -7.66
CA ALA A 119 7.01 9.29 -7.83
C ALA A 119 6.49 9.35 -9.27
N MET A 120 6.88 10.36 -10.05
CA MET A 120 6.49 10.45 -11.45
C MET A 120 7.28 9.46 -12.33
N GLY A 121 8.55 9.24 -11.97
CA GLY A 121 9.50 8.45 -12.76
C GLY A 121 10.17 9.28 -13.84
N LEU A 122 11.42 8.94 -14.15
CA LEU A 122 12.18 9.57 -15.24
C LEU A 122 11.93 8.91 -16.60
N SER A 123 11.20 7.78 -16.62
CA SER A 123 10.76 7.08 -17.82
C SER A 123 9.34 6.53 -17.68
N LYS A 124 8.77 6.01 -18.76
CA LYS A 124 7.34 5.62 -18.87
C LYS A 124 7.02 4.20 -18.38
N CYS A 125 8.02 3.34 -18.18
CA CYS A 125 7.82 1.92 -17.84
C CYS A 125 7.88 1.65 -16.33
N PHE A 126 6.78 1.84 -15.60
CA PHE A 126 6.75 1.42 -14.20
C PHE A 126 6.46 -0.09 -14.08
N ILE A 127 7.54 -0.87 -13.95
CA ILE A 127 7.56 -2.30 -13.64
C ILE A 127 8.48 -2.48 -12.41
N PRO A 128 7.97 -2.26 -11.20
CA PRO A 128 8.78 -2.35 -10.00
C PRO A 128 9.22 -3.78 -9.77
N ARG A 129 10.50 -3.94 -9.41
CA ARG A 129 11.11 -5.23 -9.10
C ARG A 129 11.53 -5.41 -7.65
N HIS A 130 11.49 -4.32 -6.88
CA HIS A 130 11.86 -4.28 -5.48
C HIS A 130 10.74 -3.62 -4.70
N GLY A 131 10.44 -4.17 -3.53
CA GLY A 131 9.45 -3.62 -2.64
C GLY A 131 9.94 -3.61 -1.20
N LEU A 132 9.76 -2.50 -0.50
CA LEU A 132 10.00 -2.44 0.94
C LEU A 132 8.67 -2.36 1.66
N VAL A 133 8.47 -3.14 2.72
CA VAL A 133 7.24 -3.14 3.50
C VAL A 133 7.58 -2.97 4.98
N TRP A 134 6.95 -1.98 5.60
CA TRP A 134 7.00 -1.72 7.03
C TRP A 134 5.81 -2.44 7.68
N TYR A 135 6.09 -3.23 8.72
CA TYR A 135 5.09 -4.00 9.44
C TYR A 135 4.95 -3.50 10.87
N ASN A 136 3.71 -3.46 11.37
CA ASN A 136 3.43 -3.25 12.79
C ASN A 136 3.70 -4.51 13.62
N GLN A 137 3.43 -4.45 14.92
CA GLN A 137 3.62 -5.59 15.85
C GLN A 137 2.71 -6.78 15.53
N GLN A 138 1.59 -6.55 14.85
CA GLN A 138 0.64 -7.57 14.42
C GLN A 138 1.05 -8.25 13.11
N GLY A 139 2.14 -7.80 12.48
CA GLY A 139 2.59 -8.31 11.18
C GLY A 139 1.78 -7.76 10.00
N GLU A 140 1.05 -6.66 10.18
CA GLU A 140 0.27 -6.01 9.13
C GLU A 140 1.10 -4.93 8.43
N PRO A 141 1.04 -4.82 7.09
CA PRO A 141 1.67 -3.71 6.36
C PRO A 141 1.08 -2.36 6.77
N VAL A 142 1.92 -1.45 7.26
CA VAL A 142 1.54 -0.05 7.58
C VAL A 142 2.08 0.95 6.57
N ALA A 143 3.14 0.58 5.85
CA ALA A 143 3.68 1.37 4.75
C ALA A 143 4.43 0.48 3.76
N HIS A 144 4.55 0.94 2.52
CA HIS A 144 5.37 0.26 1.54
C HIS A 144 5.91 1.19 0.45
N LEU A 145 7.02 0.76 -0.16
CA LEU A 145 7.60 1.32 -1.38
C LEU A 145 7.57 0.25 -2.47
N SER A 146 7.13 0.60 -3.66
CA SER A 146 7.37 -0.15 -4.89
C SER A 146 8.41 0.58 -5.73
N VAL A 147 9.53 -0.07 -6.01
CA VAL A 147 10.69 0.57 -6.65
C VAL A 147 11.00 -0.09 -7.99
N CYS A 148 11.12 0.75 -9.01
CA CYS A 148 11.61 0.38 -10.33
C CYS A 148 12.90 1.18 -10.61
N PHE A 149 14.04 0.51 -10.56
CA PHE A 149 15.34 1.12 -10.88
C PHE A 149 15.65 1.19 -12.38
N GLU A 150 14.77 0.65 -13.23
CA GLU A 150 14.89 0.75 -14.70
C GLU A 150 14.33 2.08 -15.21
N CYS A 151 13.22 2.54 -14.63
CA CYS A 151 12.56 3.82 -14.97
C CYS A 151 12.74 4.91 -13.92
N ASP A 152 13.56 4.63 -12.90
CA ASP A 152 13.84 5.53 -11.79
C ASP A 152 12.55 6.09 -11.18
N ARG A 153 11.70 5.18 -10.70
CA ARG A 153 10.43 5.51 -10.04
C ARG A 153 10.24 4.75 -8.73
N ILE A 154 9.72 5.45 -7.72
CA ILE A 154 9.30 4.87 -6.44
C ILE A 154 7.87 5.31 -6.15
N ASP A 155 6.95 4.34 -6.07
CA ASP A 155 5.59 4.56 -5.55
C ASP A 155 5.59 4.27 -4.05
N ALA A 156 5.10 5.22 -3.25
CA ALA A 156 5.07 5.13 -1.81
C ALA A 156 3.64 5.16 -1.26
N VAL A 157 3.37 4.32 -0.26
CA VAL A 157 2.13 4.32 0.53
C VAL A 157 2.51 4.34 2.02
N PRO A 158 2.04 5.30 2.83
CA PRO A 158 1.25 6.46 2.42
C PRO A 158 2.01 7.35 1.43
N GLN A 159 1.31 8.24 0.71
CA GLN A 159 1.98 9.15 -0.21
C GLN A 159 2.98 10.05 0.54
N VAL A 160 4.16 10.24 -0.05
CA VAL A 160 5.15 11.19 0.48
C VAL A 160 4.62 12.61 0.34
N ARG A 161 4.74 13.39 1.42
CA ARG A 161 4.44 14.83 1.47
C ARG A 161 5.63 15.61 0.95
N TYR A 162 5.72 15.76 -0.36
CA TYR A 162 6.78 16.52 -1.00
C TYR A 162 6.69 18.00 -0.64
N LYS A 163 7.84 18.62 -0.31
CA LYS A 163 7.91 20.04 0.07
C LYS A 163 7.56 20.97 -1.10
N HIS A 164 7.90 20.57 -2.31
CA HIS A 164 7.71 21.34 -3.53
C HIS A 164 7.13 20.43 -4.63
N PRO A 165 5.81 20.16 -4.64
CA PRO A 165 5.20 19.41 -5.72
C PRO A 165 5.25 20.22 -7.02
N HIS A 166 5.68 19.58 -8.10
CA HIS A 166 5.86 20.14 -9.43
C HIS A 166 4.63 19.93 -10.33
N THR A 167 3.46 19.68 -9.73
CA THR A 167 2.19 19.37 -10.41
C THR A 167 1.71 20.43 -11.41
N THR A 168 2.35 21.61 -11.44
CA THR A 168 2.02 22.73 -12.32
C THR A 168 3.19 23.19 -13.19
N GLN A 169 4.34 22.51 -13.18
CA GLN A 169 5.48 22.92 -14.02
C GLN A 169 5.32 22.37 -15.44
N SER A 170 5.44 23.26 -16.44
CA SER A 170 5.46 22.88 -17.85
C SER A 170 6.81 22.29 -18.28
N GLU A 171 7.88 22.60 -17.54
CA GLU A 171 9.25 22.17 -17.81
C GLU A 171 9.95 21.77 -16.52
N TRP A 172 10.60 20.61 -16.54
CA TRP A 172 11.38 20.10 -15.42
C TRP A 172 12.75 20.77 -15.39
N LYS A 173 13.15 21.32 -14.24
CA LYS A 173 14.49 21.90 -14.11
C LYS A 173 15.50 20.78 -13.90
N GLU A 174 16.65 20.93 -14.54
CA GLU A 174 17.76 19.97 -14.46
C GLU A 174 18.15 19.64 -13.01
N LYS A 175 18.16 20.64 -12.12
CA LYS A 175 18.44 20.43 -10.69
C LYS A 175 17.45 19.49 -9.99
N ASP A 176 16.19 19.49 -10.41
CA ASP A 176 15.12 18.70 -9.78
C ASP A 176 15.20 17.25 -10.27
N ILE A 177 15.58 17.05 -11.54
CA ILE A 177 15.93 15.75 -12.12
C ILE A 177 17.16 15.17 -11.42
N ALA A 178 18.26 15.93 -11.34
CA ALA A 178 19.50 15.49 -10.68
C ALA A 178 19.27 15.12 -9.21
N LYS A 179 18.39 15.83 -8.50
CA LYS A 179 17.98 15.47 -7.14
C LYS A 179 17.23 14.15 -7.11
N ALA A 180 16.27 13.93 -8.00
CA ALA A 180 15.51 12.69 -8.07
C ALA A 180 16.42 11.48 -8.39
N GLU A 181 17.35 11.63 -9.33
CA GLU A 181 18.36 10.61 -9.64
C GLU A 181 19.23 10.29 -8.43
N ALA A 182 19.69 11.31 -7.70
CA ALA A 182 20.49 11.13 -6.49
C ALA A 182 19.70 10.40 -5.38
N ASP A 183 18.43 10.75 -5.17
CA ASP A 183 17.56 10.09 -4.19
C ASP A 183 17.35 8.61 -4.52
N ILE A 184 17.08 8.30 -5.79
CA ILE A 184 16.87 6.93 -6.26
C ILE A 184 18.17 6.13 -6.18
N ALA A 185 19.31 6.73 -6.54
CA ALA A 185 20.61 6.11 -6.38
C ALA A 185 20.92 5.79 -4.92
N ALA A 186 20.55 6.68 -3.98
CA ALA A 186 20.72 6.43 -2.55
C ALA A 186 19.83 5.27 -2.06
N VAL A 187 18.55 5.24 -2.45
CA VAL A 187 17.66 4.09 -2.15
C VAL A 187 18.22 2.80 -2.76
N LYS A 188 18.71 2.87 -4.01
CA LYS A 188 19.34 1.74 -4.71
C LYS A 188 20.55 1.20 -3.95
N GLN A 189 21.39 2.08 -3.43
CA GLN A 189 22.57 1.68 -2.66
C GLN A 189 22.17 0.92 -1.39
N VAL A 190 21.12 1.35 -0.68
CA VAL A 190 20.63 0.64 0.50
C VAL A 190 20.02 -0.70 0.10
N VAL A 191 19.13 -0.74 -0.89
CA VAL A 191 18.48 -1.97 -1.38
C VAL A 191 19.51 -3.00 -1.88
N GLY A 192 20.56 -2.53 -2.56
CA GLY A 192 21.65 -3.37 -3.08
C GLY A 192 22.45 -4.12 -2.02
N ARG A 193 22.34 -3.75 -0.73
CA ARG A 193 22.94 -4.49 0.39
C ARG A 193 22.21 -5.80 0.70
N TYR A 194 20.96 -5.94 0.27
CA TYR A 194 20.06 -7.04 0.64
C TYR A 194 19.62 -7.87 -0.57
N ALA A 195 19.49 -7.26 -1.75
CA ALA A 195 19.10 -7.96 -2.97
C ALA A 195 19.86 -7.45 -4.20
N GLY A 196 20.00 -8.31 -5.21
CA GLY A 196 20.50 -7.89 -6.50
C GLY A 196 19.60 -6.83 -7.13
N VAL A 197 20.19 -5.74 -7.61
CA VAL A 197 19.43 -4.68 -8.29
C VAL A 197 19.56 -4.83 -9.80
N LYS A 198 18.47 -5.22 -10.45
CA LYS A 198 18.35 -5.19 -11.92
C LYS A 198 18.02 -3.76 -12.39
N LYS A 199 18.68 -3.34 -13.46
CA LYS A 199 18.35 -2.14 -14.25
C LYS A 199 17.66 -2.57 -15.54
#